data_AF-A0A6A5V6J4-F1
#
_entry.id   AF-A0A6A5V6J4-F1
#
_cell.length_a   1.000
_cell.length_b   1.000
_cell.length_c   1.000
_cell.angle_alpha   90.00
_cell.angle_beta   90.00
_cell.angle_gamma   90.00
#
_symmetry.space_group_name_H-M   'P 1'
#
loop_
_entity.id
_entity.type
_entity.pdbx_description
1 polymer ?
#
loop_
_entity_poly.entity_id
_entity_poly.type
_entity_poly.pdbx_seq_one_letter_code
_entity_poly.pdbx_strand_id
1 'polypeptide(L)'
;KVAKKYGVSRLTLMRRHHAITQPHALKIINQQKLAPQQEAELIKYIEGLTARYLPPIREMIRNFASIIAKEPVSESWVTRFINRHSIHLTSRWATGMDSNRHQADSGDK
;
A
#
# COMPACT_ATOMS: atom_id res chain seq x y z
N LYS A 1 32.53 -5.35 -21.31
CA LYS A 1 32.04 -3.97 -21.60
C LYS A 1 30.87 -3.56 -20.69
N VAL A 2 29.90 -4.44 -20.37
CA VAL A 2 28.73 -4.11 -19.50
C VAL A 2 29.10 -3.71 -18.05
N ALA A 3 29.91 -4.50 -17.35
CA ALA A 3 30.29 -4.21 -15.95
C ALA A 3 30.92 -2.82 -15.74
N LYS A 4 31.87 -2.46 -16.61
CA LYS A 4 32.53 -1.14 -16.61
C LYS A 4 31.57 0.01 -16.93
N LYS A 5 30.56 -0.21 -17.78
CA LYS A 5 29.53 0.79 -18.13
C LYS A 5 28.68 1.20 -16.94
N TYR A 6 28.34 0.24 -16.08
CA TYR A 6 27.48 0.47 -14.91
C TYR A 6 28.25 0.65 -13.60
N GLY A 7 29.59 0.67 -13.64
CA GLY A 7 30.43 0.80 -12.44
C GLY A 7 30.30 -0.36 -11.46
N VAL A 8 29.85 -1.54 -11.91
CA VAL A 8 29.59 -2.70 -11.04
C VAL A 8 30.64 -3.77 -11.28
N SER A 9 31.05 -4.47 -10.22
CA SER A 9 31.91 -5.66 -10.32
C SER A 9 31.32 -6.71 -11.28
N ARG A 10 32.18 -7.33 -12.09
CA ARG A 10 31.82 -8.48 -12.93
C ARG A 10 31.16 -9.60 -12.12
N LEU A 11 31.64 -9.84 -10.90
CA LEU A 11 31.13 -10.90 -10.03
C LEU A 11 29.66 -10.65 -9.64
N THR A 12 29.28 -9.40 -9.38
CA THR A 12 27.91 -9.02 -9.07
C THR A 12 26.97 -9.26 -10.25
N LEU A 13 27.43 -8.93 -11.47
CA LEU A 13 26.70 -9.21 -12.70
C LEU A 13 26.52 -10.71 -12.95
N MET A 14 27.59 -11.50 -12.74
CA MET A 14 27.55 -12.96 -12.84
C MET A 14 26.54 -13.55 -11.84
N ARG A 15 26.63 -13.16 -10.56
CA ARG A 15 25.69 -13.62 -9.52
C ARG A 15 24.24 -13.27 -9.84
N ARG A 16 23.99 -12.09 -10.39
CA ARG A 16 22.64 -11.69 -10.81
C ARG A 16 22.15 -12.51 -12.02
N HIS A 17 23.01 -12.76 -13.00
CA HIS A 17 22.68 -13.56 -14.19
C HIS A 17 22.38 -15.02 -13.83
N HIS A 18 23.10 -15.60 -12.87
CA HIS A 18 22.85 -16.93 -12.35
C HIS A 18 21.75 -16.97 -11.26
N ALA A 19 20.97 -15.89 -11.09
CA ALA A 19 19.91 -15.77 -10.09
C ALA A 19 20.33 -16.04 -8.63
N ILE A 20 21.63 -15.99 -8.33
CA ILE A 20 22.19 -16.15 -6.97
C ILE A 20 21.79 -14.95 -6.10
N THR A 21 21.71 -13.77 -6.71
CA THR A 21 21.24 -12.55 -6.03
C THR A 21 19.75 -12.36 -6.25
N GLN A 22 19.01 -12.21 -5.14
CA GLN A 22 17.57 -11.99 -5.19
C GLN A 22 17.23 -10.69 -5.94
N PRO A 23 16.25 -10.74 -6.87
CA PRO A 23 15.65 -9.54 -7.46
C PRO A 23 15.19 -8.56 -6.39
N HIS A 24 15.37 -7.27 -6.67
CA HIS A 24 14.95 -6.20 -5.77
C HIS A 24 13.46 -6.26 -5.42
N ALA A 25 12.61 -6.62 -6.39
CA ALA A 25 11.16 -6.78 -6.18
C ALA A 25 10.83 -7.87 -5.14
N LEU A 26 11.50 -9.04 -5.21
CA LEU A 26 11.30 -10.11 -4.25
C LEU A 26 11.80 -9.72 -2.86
N LYS A 27 12.94 -9.01 -2.79
CA LYS A 27 13.42 -8.44 -1.53
C LYS A 27 12.39 -7.49 -0.90
N ILE A 28 11.75 -6.63 -1.71
CA ILE A 28 10.69 -5.74 -1.22
C ILE A 28 9.53 -6.55 -0.65
N ILE A 29 9.02 -7.54 -1.38
CA ILE A 29 7.87 -8.35 -0.94
C ILE A 29 8.19 -9.06 0.37
N ASN A 30 9.36 -9.68 0.48
CA ASN A 30 9.78 -10.41 1.69
C ASN A 30 10.02 -9.51 2.91
N GLN A 31 10.23 -8.20 2.70
CA GLN A 31 10.41 -7.24 3.78
C GLN A 31 9.10 -6.58 4.23
N GLN A 32 7.97 -6.87 3.56
CA GLN A 32 6.67 -6.33 3.97
C GLN A 32 6.17 -7.04 5.21
N LYS A 33 5.54 -6.26 6.09
CA LYS A 33 4.90 -6.75 7.32
C LYS A 33 3.62 -7.55 7.03
N LEU A 34 2.91 -7.18 5.97
CA LEU A 34 1.73 -7.89 5.48
C LEU A 34 2.06 -8.52 4.12
N ALA A 35 1.52 -9.72 3.89
CA ALA A 35 1.56 -10.31 2.56
C ALA A 35 0.71 -9.47 1.58
N PRO A 36 1.02 -9.47 0.27
CA PRO A 36 0.25 -8.71 -0.72
C PRO A 36 -1.26 -9.04 -0.71
N GLN A 37 -1.62 -10.30 -0.42
CA GLN A 37 -3.00 -10.74 -0.28
C GLN A 37 -3.69 -10.09 0.93
N GLN A 38 -2.98 -10.00 2.06
CA GLN A 38 -3.48 -9.37 3.28
C GLN A 38 -3.66 -7.85 3.09
N GLU A 39 -2.71 -7.19 2.40
CA GLU A 39 -2.87 -5.77 2.05
C GLU A 39 -4.09 -5.55 1.15
N ALA A 40 -4.33 -6.43 0.16
CA ALA A 40 -5.48 -6.33 -0.73
C ALA A 40 -6.82 -6.46 0.01
N GLU A 41 -6.95 -7.43 0.91
CA GLU A 41 -8.15 -7.58 1.75
C GLU A 41 -8.36 -6.38 2.68
N LEU A 42 -7.29 -5.84 3.27
CA LEU A 42 -7.36 -4.63 4.08
C LEU A 42 -7.86 -3.42 3.28
N ILE A 43 -7.40 -3.25 2.04
CA ILE A 43 -7.89 -2.19 1.14
C ILE A 43 -9.37 -2.38 0.86
N LYS A 44 -9.79 -3.58 0.48
CA LYS A 44 -11.21 -3.89 0.20
C LYS A 44 -12.11 -3.59 1.40
N TYR A 45 -11.62 -3.88 2.61
CA TYR A 45 -12.33 -3.56 3.84
C TYR A 45 -12.44 -2.03 4.06
N ILE A 46 -11.33 -1.29 3.89
CA ILE A 46 -11.28 0.18 3.96
C ILE A 46 -12.22 0.83 2.94
N GLU A 47 -12.27 0.29 1.73
CA GLU A 47 -13.17 0.74 0.67
C GLU A 47 -14.64 0.56 1.07
N GLY A 48 -14.98 -0.57 1.68
CA GLY A 48 -16.32 -0.82 2.21
C GLY A 48 -16.70 0.14 3.34
N LEU A 49 -15.75 0.50 4.21
CA LEU A 49 -15.96 1.51 5.25
C LEU A 49 -16.18 2.91 4.66
N THR A 50 -15.35 3.30 3.69
CA THR A 50 -15.46 4.58 2.99
C THR A 50 -16.81 4.71 2.28
N ALA A 51 -17.29 3.65 1.63
CA ALA A 51 -18.59 3.63 0.97
C ALA A 51 -19.77 3.82 1.94
N ARG A 52 -19.59 3.46 3.21
CA ARG A 52 -20.55 3.71 4.30
C ARG A 52 -20.32 5.05 5.01
N TYR A 53 -19.57 5.97 4.39
CA TYR A 53 -19.21 7.28 4.94
C TYR A 53 -18.41 7.23 6.24
N LEU A 54 -17.65 6.14 6.46
CA LEU A 54 -16.74 5.97 7.58
C LEU A 54 -15.29 5.89 7.06
N PRO A 55 -14.71 7.00 6.56
CA PRO A 55 -13.32 6.97 6.09
C PRO A 55 -12.40 6.61 7.26
N PRO A 56 -11.60 5.54 7.14
CA PRO A 56 -10.79 5.08 8.26
C PRO A 56 -9.65 6.06 8.53
N ILE A 57 -9.52 6.44 9.79
CA ILE A 57 -8.42 7.26 10.30
C ILE A 57 -7.14 6.43 10.26
N ARG A 58 -5.98 7.09 10.12
CA ARG A 58 -4.65 6.46 10.12
C ARG A 58 -4.46 5.47 11.29
N GLU A 59 -4.95 5.81 12.47
CA GLU A 59 -4.92 4.94 13.66
C GLU A 59 -5.73 3.66 13.47
N MET A 60 -6.90 3.72 12.82
CA MET A 60 -7.68 2.52 12.50
C MET A 60 -6.91 1.62 11.52
N ILE A 61 -6.29 2.20 10.49
CA ILE A 61 -5.48 1.43 9.52
C ILE A 61 -4.33 0.73 10.24
N ARG A 62 -3.64 1.41 11.17
CA ARG A 62 -2.61 0.79 12.02
C ARG A 62 -3.17 -0.35 12.85
N ASN A 63 -4.31 -0.16 13.51
CA ASN A 63 -4.91 -1.16 14.38
C ASN A 63 -5.29 -2.41 13.58
N PHE A 64 -5.94 -2.24 12.43
CA PHE A 64 -6.27 -3.36 11.54
C PHE A 64 -5.01 -4.08 11.04
N ALA A 65 -4.00 -3.34 10.59
CA ALA A 65 -2.75 -3.92 10.16
C ALA A 65 -2.04 -4.69 11.30
N SER A 66 -2.08 -4.16 12.53
CA SER A 66 -1.49 -4.81 13.70
C SER A 66 -2.21 -6.11 14.07
N ILE A 67 -3.55 -6.12 13.96
CA ILE A 67 -4.36 -7.33 14.16
C ILE A 67 -4.00 -8.40 13.11
N ILE A 68 -3.91 -8.01 11.84
CA ILE A 68 -3.60 -8.94 10.73
C ILE A 68 -2.17 -9.47 10.85
N ALA A 69 -1.21 -8.61 11.19
CA ALA A 69 0.20 -8.96 11.34
C ALA A 69 0.48 -9.73 12.66
N LYS A 70 -0.45 -9.70 13.62
CA LYS A 70 -0.28 -10.22 14.99
C LYS A 70 0.89 -9.57 15.75
N GLU A 71 1.28 -8.37 15.34
CA GLU A 71 2.36 -7.58 15.92
C GLU A 71 2.10 -6.08 15.75
N PRO A 72 2.63 -5.21 16.61
CA PRO A 72 2.44 -3.78 16.47
C PRO A 72 3.09 -3.23 15.21
N VAL A 73 2.33 -2.43 14.47
CA VAL A 73 2.78 -1.78 13.23
C VAL A 73 3.09 -0.30 13.49
N SER A 74 4.19 0.19 12.90
CA SER A 74 4.65 1.57 13.10
C SER A 74 3.82 2.61 12.30
N GLU A 75 3.85 3.88 12.72
CA GLU A 75 3.30 5.00 11.92
C GLU A 75 3.96 5.07 10.52
N SER A 76 5.25 4.78 10.45
CA SER A 76 6.00 4.80 9.19
C SER A 76 5.49 3.76 8.20
N TRP A 77 5.01 2.61 8.68
CA TRP A 77 4.36 1.61 7.84
C TRP A 77 3.03 2.13 7.28
N VAL A 78 2.21 2.79 8.10
CA VAL A 78 0.93 3.38 7.66
C VAL A 78 1.15 4.42 6.56
N THR A 79 2.15 5.29 6.72
CA THR A 79 2.54 6.25 5.67
C THR A 79 2.96 5.54 4.38
N ARG A 80 3.77 4.47 4.45
CA ARG A 80 4.18 3.70 3.27
C ARG A 80 3.00 2.99 2.61
N PHE A 81 2.09 2.43 3.40
CA PHE A 81 0.87 1.76 2.93
C PHE A 81 -0.01 2.74 2.15
N ILE A 82 -0.29 3.92 2.74
CA ILE A 82 -1.08 4.97 2.09
C ILE A 82 -0.39 5.44 0.81
N ASN A 83 0.92 5.68 0.83
CA ASN A 83 1.64 6.14 -0.36
C ASN A 83 1.59 5.12 -1.51
N ARG A 84 1.72 3.82 -1.19
CA ARG A 84 1.65 2.73 -2.17
C ARG A 84 0.27 2.60 -2.81
N HIS A 85 -0.79 2.83 -2.03
CA HIS A 85 -2.18 2.62 -2.43
C HIS A 85 -2.97 3.93 -2.59
N SER A 86 -2.27 5.06 -2.68
CA SER A 86 -2.84 6.42 -2.67
C SER A 86 -3.85 6.63 -3.80
N ILE A 87 -3.56 6.14 -5.00
CA ILE A 87 -4.45 6.25 -6.17
C ILE A 87 -5.82 5.59 -5.89
N HIS A 88 -5.82 4.44 -5.23
CA HIS A 88 -7.05 3.69 -4.91
C HIS A 88 -7.84 4.32 -3.75
N LEU A 89 -7.13 4.82 -2.72
CA LEU A 89 -7.77 5.44 -1.56
C LEU A 89 -8.30 6.84 -1.87
N THR A 90 -7.53 7.68 -2.56
CA THR A 90 -7.90 9.08 -2.84
C THR A 90 -9.05 9.20 -3.83
N SER A 91 -9.07 8.40 -4.90
CA SER A 91 -10.16 8.41 -5.88
C SER A 91 -11.51 8.14 -5.22
N ARG A 92 -11.56 7.16 -4.30
CA ARG A 92 -12.79 6.76 -3.63
C ARG A 92 -13.21 7.68 -2.48
N TRP A 93 -12.24 8.30 -1.80
CA TRP A 93 -12.51 9.35 -0.81
C TRP A 93 -13.16 10.58 -1.46
N ALA A 94 -12.67 10.98 -2.63
CA ALA A 94 -13.25 12.07 -3.40
C ALA A 94 -14.70 11.76 -3.83
N THR A 95 -14.96 10.57 -4.39
CA THR A 95 -16.32 10.16 -4.80
C THR A 95 -17.30 10.13 -3.63
N GLY A 96 -16.90 9.58 -2.47
CA GLY A 96 -17.78 9.51 -1.30
C GLY A 96 -18.14 10.89 -0.72
N MET A 97 -17.16 11.80 -0.64
CA MET A 97 -17.41 13.19 -0.21
C MET A 97 -18.26 13.97 -1.22
N ASP A 98 -18.04 13.78 -2.52
CA ASP A 98 -18.79 14.46 -3.58
C ASP A 98 -20.25 14.00 -3.66
N SER A 99 -20.49 12.70 -3.49
CA SER A 99 -21.83 12.13 -3.35
C SER A 99 -22.60 12.74 -2.17
N ASN A 100 -21.94 12.95 -1.03
CA ASN A 100 -22.57 13.60 0.13
C ASN A 100 -22.93 15.06 -0.14
N ARG A 101 -22.11 15.81 -0.88
CA ARG A 101 -22.44 17.19 -1.26
C ARG A 101 -23.66 17.24 -2.16
N HIS A 102 -23.71 16.39 -3.19
CA HIS A 102 -24.87 16.30 -4.08
C HIS A 102 -26.16 15.92 -3.33
N GLN A 103 -26.10 15.01 -2.36
CA GLN A 103 -27.27 14.64 -1.54
C GLN A 103 -27.76 15.80 -0.67
N ALA A 104 -26.85 16.53 -0.02
CA ALA A 104 -27.21 17.70 0.79
C ALA A 104 -27.90 18.79 -0.05
N ASP A 105 -27.39 19.10 -1.24
CA ASP A 105 -27.97 20.11 -2.14
C ASP A 105 -29.30 19.64 -2.77
N SER A 106 -29.53 18.33 -2.85
CA SER A 106 -30.75 17.76 -3.43
C SER A 106 -31.92 17.62 -2.45
N GLY A 107 -31.68 17.79 -1.15
CA GLY A 107 -32.70 17.72 -0.08
C GLY A 107 -33.43 19.04 0.18
N ASP A 108 -32.99 20.14 -0.44
CA ASP A 108 -33.54 21.50 -0.23
C ASP A 108 -34.67 21.84 -1.23
N LYS A 109 -35.47 20.85 -1.65
CA LYS A 109 -36.63 21.03 -2.55
C LYS A 109 -37.95 20.62 -1.93
#